data_AF-A0A0L7L1F0-F1
#
_entry.id   AF-A0A0L7L1F0-F1
#
_cell.length_a   1.000
_cell.length_b   1.000
_cell.length_c   1.000
_cell.angle_alpha   90.00
_cell.angle_beta   90.00
_cell.angle_gamma   90.00
#
_symmetry.space_group_name_H-M   'P 1'
#
loop_
_entity.id
_entity.type
_entity.pdbx_description
1 polymer ?
#
loop_
_entity_poly.entity_id
_entity_poly.type
_entity_poly.pdbx_seq_one_letter_code
_entity_poly.pdbx_strand_id
1 'polypeptide(L)'
;IGVILGTGSNGCYMERAARVSHWEAEHARVRDVCVDVEWGAFGDNGCIDFIKTDIDREVDAHSLLARFEKCIGGKYLGSVLSVALAALAREGLFPAAPRHDALQTADLSLFEEENCLGGSSQTLAVLRRACPDAEFSAMDAAVAQHVAQVISNRAAQLISVCISTLLRRMVRPFVGVAVDGSVFKRHPRIAGLMRKYIALLAPDCP
;
A
#
# COMPACT_ATOMS: atom_id res chain seq x y z
N ILE A 1 0.18 12.24 -14.29
CA ILE A 1 0.84 11.78 -13.04
C ILE A 1 1.52 10.46 -13.38
N GLY A 2 2.78 10.29 -12.98
CA GLY A 2 3.45 8.99 -13.00
C GLY A 2 3.47 8.42 -11.59
N VAL A 3 3.18 7.13 -11.42
CA VAL A 3 3.15 6.45 -10.12
C VAL A 3 3.89 5.12 -10.22
N ILE A 4 4.73 4.84 -9.25
CA ILE A 4 5.30 3.51 -9.00
C ILE A 4 4.64 2.93 -7.75
N LEU A 5 4.12 1.71 -7.88
CA LEU A 5 3.57 0.89 -6.80
C LEU A 5 4.07 -0.55 -6.98
N GLY A 6 5.33 -0.76 -6.55
CA GLY A 6 6.07 -2.01 -6.67
C GLY A 6 6.74 -2.36 -5.34
N THR A 7 8.03 -2.66 -5.35
CA THR A 7 8.83 -2.86 -4.11
C THR A 7 8.73 -1.63 -3.19
N GLY A 8 8.97 -0.45 -3.77
CA GLY A 8 8.68 0.84 -3.13
C GLY A 8 7.46 1.52 -3.76
N SER A 9 7.16 2.72 -3.27
CA SER A 9 6.15 3.57 -3.88
C SER A 9 6.57 5.03 -3.93
N ASN A 10 6.43 5.62 -5.11
CA ASN A 10 6.65 7.05 -5.33
C ASN A 10 5.73 7.55 -6.46
N GLY A 11 5.62 8.86 -6.62
CA GLY A 11 4.89 9.49 -7.70
C GLY A 11 5.48 10.83 -8.12
N CYS A 12 5.23 11.19 -9.37
CA CYS A 12 5.62 12.46 -9.96
C CYS A 12 4.43 13.10 -10.69
N TYR A 13 4.46 14.43 -10.79
CA TYR A 13 3.41 15.18 -11.47
C TYR A 13 3.96 16.45 -12.11
N MET A 14 3.16 17.04 -13.01
CA MET A 14 3.49 18.32 -13.64
C MET A 14 2.96 19.48 -12.79
N GLU A 15 3.86 20.22 -12.17
CA GLU A 15 3.57 21.42 -11.39
C GLU A 15 3.76 22.69 -12.23
N ARG A 16 3.00 23.74 -11.93
CA ARG A 16 3.25 25.08 -12.48
C ARG A 16 4.60 25.59 -11.98
N ALA A 17 5.52 25.93 -12.88
CA ALA A 17 6.84 26.44 -12.52
C ALA A 17 6.75 27.67 -11.58
N ALA A 18 5.74 28.52 -11.77
CA ALA A 18 5.46 29.67 -10.91
C ALA A 18 5.12 29.33 -9.43
N ARG A 19 4.83 28.07 -9.10
CA ARG A 19 4.56 27.60 -7.72
C ARG A 19 5.79 26.98 -7.05
N VAL A 20 6.90 26.85 -7.76
CA VAL A 20 8.15 26.29 -7.21
C VAL A 20 8.98 27.44 -6.66
N SER A 21 9.07 27.54 -5.33
CA SER A 21 9.76 28.64 -4.64
C SER A 21 11.29 28.46 -4.52
N HIS A 22 11.80 27.24 -4.66
CA HIS A 22 13.22 26.91 -4.42
C HIS A 22 14.00 26.66 -5.72
N TRP A 23 13.58 27.27 -6.82
CA TRP A 23 14.25 27.14 -8.10
C TRP A 23 15.25 28.30 -8.29
N GLU A 24 16.54 28.01 -8.10
CA GLU A 24 17.59 29.05 -8.07
C GLU A 24 17.94 29.62 -9.45
N ALA A 25 17.82 28.82 -10.51
CA ALA A 25 18.12 29.25 -11.88
C ALA A 25 16.94 30.00 -12.54
N GLU A 26 17.24 30.90 -13.48
CA GLU A 26 16.20 31.63 -14.22
C GLU A 26 15.34 30.65 -15.04
N HIS A 27 14.03 30.64 -14.77
CA HIS A 27 13.09 29.70 -15.37
C HIS A 27 11.82 30.38 -15.91
N ALA A 28 11.87 31.69 -16.20
CA ALA A 28 10.71 32.48 -16.62
C ALA A 28 10.00 31.95 -17.88
N ARG A 29 10.71 31.21 -18.73
CA ARG A 29 10.16 30.59 -19.95
C ARG A 29 9.51 29.21 -19.70
N VAL A 30 9.76 28.60 -18.56
CA VAL A 30 9.21 27.28 -18.20
C VAL A 30 7.82 27.48 -17.60
N ARG A 31 6.82 26.83 -18.18
CA ARG A 31 5.43 26.90 -17.68
C ARG A 31 5.13 25.82 -16.67
N ASP A 32 5.54 24.59 -16.98
CA ASP A 32 5.32 23.41 -16.15
C ASP A 32 6.64 22.67 -15.95
N VAL A 33 6.82 22.07 -14.78
CA VAL A 33 7.99 21.27 -14.41
C VAL A 33 7.54 19.96 -13.78
N CYS A 34 8.26 18.87 -14.08
CA CYS A 34 8.00 17.60 -13.41
C CYS A 34 8.60 17.67 -12.00
N VAL A 35 7.77 17.42 -10.99
CA VAL A 35 8.20 17.30 -9.60
C VAL A 35 8.15 15.85 -9.20
N ASP A 36 9.30 15.32 -8.79
CA ASP A 36 9.39 14.08 -8.04
C ASP A 36 9.00 14.36 -6.58
N VAL A 37 7.97 13.68 -6.09
CA VAL A 37 7.37 13.99 -4.78
C VAL A 37 8.13 13.30 -3.65
N GLU A 38 8.75 12.15 -3.90
CA GLU A 38 9.38 11.31 -2.88
C GLU A 38 8.44 11.07 -1.68
N TRP A 39 7.17 10.75 -1.95
CA TRP A 39 6.15 10.63 -0.90
C TRP A 39 6.38 9.46 0.07
N GLY A 40 7.36 8.59 -0.20
CA GLY A 40 7.69 7.48 0.69
C GLY A 40 8.12 7.96 2.08
N ALA A 41 8.68 9.16 2.17
CA ALA A 41 9.08 9.84 3.41
C ALA A 41 7.97 10.72 4.03
N PHE A 42 6.76 10.73 3.44
CA PHE A 42 5.64 11.45 4.00
C PHE A 42 5.37 10.95 5.43
N GLY A 43 5.22 11.85 6.40
CA GLY A 43 4.98 11.44 7.79
C GLY A 43 6.21 11.14 8.62
N ASP A 44 7.44 11.20 8.07
CA ASP A 44 8.67 11.02 8.85
C ASP A 44 8.82 12.06 9.98
N ASN A 45 8.11 13.18 9.89
CA ASN A 45 8.00 14.22 10.93
C ASN A 45 6.84 14.01 11.92
N GLY A 46 6.18 12.85 11.90
CA GLY A 46 5.07 12.49 12.78
C GLY A 46 3.70 13.04 12.36
N CYS A 47 3.58 13.76 11.23
CA CYS A 47 2.32 14.42 10.84
C CYS A 47 1.18 13.44 10.49
N ILE A 48 1.48 12.15 10.35
CA ILE A 48 0.51 11.08 10.09
C ILE A 48 0.51 9.99 11.17
N ASP A 49 1.10 10.22 12.34
CA ASP A 49 1.16 9.19 13.39
C ASP A 49 -0.23 8.72 13.85
N PHE A 50 -1.24 9.57 13.67
CA PHE A 50 -2.64 9.25 13.97
C PHE A 50 -3.23 8.14 13.09
N ILE A 51 -2.65 7.84 11.91
CA ILE A 51 -3.07 6.72 11.06
C ILE A 51 -2.26 5.44 11.31
N LYS A 52 -1.13 5.54 12.05
CA LYS A 52 -0.27 4.40 12.34
C LYS A 52 -0.91 3.53 13.43
N THR A 53 -1.03 2.25 13.13
CA THR A 53 -1.48 1.21 14.04
C THR A 53 -0.30 0.58 14.77
N ASP A 54 -0.56 -0.22 15.81
CA ASP A 54 0.50 -0.97 16.49
C ASP A 54 1.17 -1.99 15.57
N ILE A 55 0.46 -2.48 14.55
CA ILE A 55 1.02 -3.30 13.47
C ILE A 55 2.07 -2.53 12.68
N ASP A 56 1.78 -1.28 12.30
CA ASP A 56 2.73 -0.42 11.58
C ASP A 56 3.95 -0.11 12.45
N ARG A 57 3.74 0.14 13.75
CA ARG A 57 4.83 0.41 14.71
C ARG A 57 5.74 -0.80 14.89
N GLU A 58 5.19 -2.01 14.93
CA GLU A 58 5.97 -3.25 15.01
C GLU A 58 6.76 -3.48 13.72
N VAL A 59 6.16 -3.27 12.54
CA VAL A 59 6.91 -3.27 11.25
C VAL A 59 7.97 -2.16 11.20
N ASP A 60 7.73 -1.01 11.83
CA ASP A 60 8.68 0.09 11.94
C ASP A 60 9.89 -0.27 12.81
N ALA A 61 9.66 -0.90 13.96
CA ALA A 61 10.70 -1.32 14.90
C ALA A 61 11.72 -2.30 14.29
N HIS A 62 11.32 -3.08 13.29
CA HIS A 62 12.19 -4.03 12.58
C HIS A 62 12.96 -3.42 11.40
N SER A 63 13.09 -2.10 11.35
CA SER A 63 13.70 -1.40 10.21
C SER A 63 14.53 -0.19 10.64
N LEU A 64 15.26 0.38 9.69
CA LEU A 64 16.02 1.61 9.90
C LEU A 64 15.16 2.89 9.88
N LEU A 65 14.02 2.93 9.18
CA LEU A 65 13.24 4.15 8.94
C LEU A 65 11.73 3.89 9.02
N ALA A 66 11.00 4.77 9.71
CA ALA A 66 9.56 4.66 9.97
C ALA A 66 8.69 5.33 8.89
N ARG A 67 8.78 4.82 7.66
CA ARG A 67 8.29 5.48 6.42
C ARG A 67 6.83 5.17 6.07
N PHE A 68 6.13 6.15 5.50
CA PHE A 68 4.81 5.96 4.87
C PHE A 68 4.83 4.90 3.77
N GLU A 69 5.96 4.76 3.06
CA GLU A 69 6.14 3.70 2.06
C GLU A 69 5.81 2.31 2.62
N LYS A 70 5.98 2.05 3.92
CA LYS A 70 5.69 0.73 4.50
C LYS A 70 4.23 0.38 4.58
N CYS A 71 3.37 1.39 4.58
CA CYS A 71 1.93 1.19 4.59
C CYS A 71 1.40 0.77 3.20
N ILE A 72 2.20 0.95 2.13
CA ILE A 72 1.75 0.82 0.73
C ILE A 72 2.68 0.00 -0.18
N GLY A 73 3.97 -0.04 0.14
CA GLY A 73 5.03 -0.59 -0.69
C GLY A 73 5.08 -2.11 -0.60
N GLY A 74 5.24 -2.76 -1.74
CA GLY A 74 5.26 -4.21 -1.87
C GLY A 74 6.44 -4.90 -1.19
N LYS A 75 7.45 -4.16 -0.71
CA LYS A 75 8.46 -4.71 0.20
C LYS A 75 7.88 -5.08 1.57
N TYR A 76 6.82 -4.39 2.00
CA TYR A 76 6.39 -4.40 3.41
C TYR A 76 5.00 -5.02 3.63
N LEU A 77 4.14 -5.09 2.61
CA LEU A 77 2.78 -5.63 2.78
C LEU A 77 2.76 -7.08 3.30
N GLY A 78 3.75 -7.90 2.94
CA GLY A 78 3.93 -9.24 3.52
C GLY A 78 4.33 -9.23 5.01
N SER A 79 5.22 -8.33 5.42
CA SER A 79 5.58 -8.15 6.83
C SER A 79 4.39 -7.61 7.64
N VAL A 80 3.60 -6.66 7.09
CA VAL A 80 2.35 -6.18 7.69
C VAL A 80 1.37 -7.34 7.89
N LEU A 81 1.21 -8.22 6.90
CA LEU A 81 0.37 -9.41 7.02
C LEU A 81 0.89 -10.37 8.12
N SER A 82 2.20 -10.61 8.16
CA SER A 82 2.81 -11.48 9.18
C SER A 82 2.56 -10.96 10.59
N VAL A 83 2.81 -9.66 10.81
CA VAL A 83 2.60 -9.00 12.10
C VAL A 83 1.12 -8.97 12.48
N ALA A 84 0.22 -8.69 11.54
CA ALA A 84 -1.23 -8.71 11.81
C ALA A 84 -1.72 -10.10 12.27
N LEU A 85 -1.29 -11.17 11.60
CA LEU A 85 -1.64 -12.53 12.00
C LEU A 85 -0.97 -12.94 13.31
N ALA A 86 0.27 -12.51 13.55
CA ALA A 86 0.94 -12.71 14.83
C ALA A 86 0.21 -12.00 15.99
N ALA A 87 -0.28 -10.78 15.75
CA ALA A 87 -1.10 -10.05 16.73
C ALA A 87 -2.39 -10.81 17.05
N LEU A 88 -3.10 -11.32 16.04
CA LEU A 88 -4.29 -12.16 16.27
C LEU A 88 -3.97 -13.45 17.04
N ALA A 89 -2.81 -14.07 16.77
CA ALA A 89 -2.38 -15.26 17.50
C ALA A 89 -2.07 -14.95 18.97
N ARG A 90 -1.47 -13.80 19.28
CA ARG A 90 -1.25 -13.35 20.67
C ARG A 90 -2.56 -13.18 21.45
N GLU A 91 -3.63 -12.77 20.76
CA GLU A 91 -4.98 -12.62 21.33
C GLU A 91 -5.80 -13.92 21.31
N GLY A 92 -5.24 -15.04 20.83
CA GLY A 92 -5.95 -16.32 20.71
C GLY A 92 -7.02 -16.36 19.62
N LEU A 93 -6.99 -15.43 18.67
CA LEU A 93 -7.92 -15.32 17.53
C LEU A 93 -7.39 -15.97 16.24
N PHE A 94 -6.16 -16.47 16.25
CA PHE A 94 -5.52 -17.17 15.14
C PHE A 94 -4.63 -18.30 15.67
N PRO A 95 -4.55 -19.48 15.01
CA PRO A 95 -3.93 -20.66 15.62
C PRO A 95 -2.45 -20.51 15.98
N ALA A 96 -1.69 -19.76 15.18
CA ALA A 96 -0.26 -19.57 15.40
C ALA A 96 0.26 -18.30 14.72
N ALA A 97 1.29 -17.70 15.31
CA ALA A 97 1.99 -16.57 14.72
C ALA A 97 2.88 -17.04 13.56
N PRO A 98 2.79 -16.44 12.36
CA PRO A 98 3.76 -16.65 11.30
C PRO A 98 5.17 -16.32 11.76
N ARG A 99 6.17 -17.08 11.27
CA ARG A 99 7.58 -16.70 11.44
C ARG A 99 7.83 -15.32 10.83
N HIS A 100 8.76 -14.56 11.39
CA HIS A 100 9.12 -13.22 10.92
C HIS A 100 9.48 -13.26 9.42
N ASP A 101 8.89 -12.35 8.63
CA ASP A 101 9.02 -12.25 7.16
C ASP A 101 8.69 -13.53 6.36
N ALA A 102 7.97 -14.49 6.94
CA ALA A 102 7.59 -15.73 6.24
C ALA A 102 6.52 -15.52 5.16
N LEU A 103 5.80 -14.40 5.23
CA LEU A 103 4.81 -14.00 4.23
C LEU A 103 5.33 -12.84 3.40
N GLN A 104 5.10 -12.94 2.10
CA GLN A 104 5.50 -11.97 1.10
C GLN A 104 4.25 -11.28 0.52
N THR A 105 4.43 -10.16 -0.15
CA THR A 105 3.32 -9.45 -0.82
C THR A 105 2.65 -10.31 -1.91
N ALA A 106 3.37 -11.27 -2.48
CA ALA A 106 2.78 -12.26 -3.38
C ALA A 106 1.78 -13.19 -2.65
N ASP A 107 2.06 -13.58 -1.41
CA ASP A 107 1.14 -14.39 -0.60
C ASP A 107 -0.13 -13.59 -0.26
N LEU A 108 0.01 -12.31 0.08
CA LEU A 108 -1.13 -11.41 0.29
C LEU A 108 -1.99 -11.28 -0.98
N SER A 109 -1.36 -11.15 -2.15
CA SER A 109 -2.08 -11.09 -3.43
C SER A 109 -2.81 -12.40 -3.73
N LEU A 110 -2.18 -13.54 -3.40
CA LEU A 110 -2.75 -14.87 -3.54
C LEU A 110 -3.96 -15.07 -2.61
N PHE A 111 -3.89 -14.60 -1.36
CA PHE A 111 -5.02 -14.69 -0.41
C PHE A 111 -6.22 -13.89 -0.93
N GLU A 112 -5.97 -12.69 -1.46
CA GLU A 112 -7.02 -11.86 -2.09
C GLU A 112 -7.61 -12.50 -3.35
N GLU A 113 -6.78 -13.11 -4.19
CA GLU A 113 -7.22 -13.81 -5.40
C GLU A 113 -8.08 -15.02 -5.06
N GLU A 114 -7.63 -15.85 -4.12
CA GLU A 114 -8.33 -17.05 -3.72
C GLU A 114 -9.67 -16.73 -3.04
N ASN A 115 -9.70 -15.68 -2.20
CA ASN A 115 -10.94 -15.17 -1.60
C ASN A 115 -11.94 -14.70 -2.67
N CYS A 116 -11.49 -14.01 -3.72
CA CYS A 116 -12.37 -13.61 -4.84
C CYS A 116 -12.96 -14.82 -5.57
N LEU A 117 -12.22 -15.93 -5.61
CA LEU A 117 -12.64 -17.19 -6.25
C LEU A 117 -13.41 -18.12 -5.29
N GLY A 118 -13.55 -17.77 -4.00
CA GLY A 118 -14.19 -18.59 -2.98
C GLY A 118 -13.39 -19.83 -2.58
N GLY A 119 -12.07 -19.84 -2.81
CA GLY A 119 -11.17 -20.94 -2.44
C GLY A 119 -10.37 -20.65 -1.17
N SER A 120 -9.68 -21.67 -0.64
CA SER A 120 -8.79 -21.55 0.53
C SER A 120 -7.62 -22.53 0.55
N SER A 121 -7.45 -23.38 -0.47
CA SER A 121 -6.45 -24.45 -0.49
C SER A 121 -5.01 -23.91 -0.59
N GLN A 122 -4.80 -22.89 -1.42
CA GLN A 122 -3.51 -22.24 -1.58
C GLN A 122 -3.16 -21.39 -0.36
N THR A 123 -4.15 -20.70 0.21
CA THR A 123 -4.02 -19.97 1.48
C THR A 123 -3.57 -20.92 2.59
N LEU A 124 -4.23 -22.08 2.74
CA LEU A 124 -3.83 -23.11 3.71
C LEU A 124 -2.40 -23.61 3.48
N ALA A 125 -2.00 -23.83 2.23
CA ALA A 125 -0.64 -24.27 1.92
C ALA A 125 0.42 -23.23 2.35
N VAL A 126 0.16 -21.95 2.11
CA VAL A 126 1.02 -20.85 2.55
C VAL A 126 1.04 -20.73 4.07
N LEU A 127 -0.10 -20.86 4.75
CA LEU A 127 -0.17 -20.80 6.21
C LEU A 127 0.63 -21.94 6.87
N ARG A 128 0.54 -23.17 6.36
CA ARG A 128 1.36 -24.31 6.80
C ARG A 128 2.86 -24.07 6.57
N ARG A 129 3.24 -23.44 5.46
CA ARG A 129 4.63 -23.05 5.21
C ARG A 129 5.11 -22.01 6.22
N ALA A 130 4.26 -21.02 6.55
CA ALA A 130 4.60 -19.92 7.44
C ALA A 130 4.60 -20.32 8.93
N CYS A 131 3.77 -21.31 9.30
CA CYS A 131 3.64 -21.86 10.66
C CYS A 131 3.62 -23.40 10.59
N PRO A 132 4.77 -24.07 10.45
CA PRO A 132 4.82 -25.52 10.23
C PRO A 132 4.42 -26.36 11.44
N ASP A 133 4.42 -25.76 12.63
CA ASP A 133 4.09 -26.42 13.89
C ASP A 133 2.59 -26.29 14.25
N ALA A 134 1.76 -25.79 13.32
CA ALA A 134 0.34 -25.52 13.54
C ALA A 134 -0.54 -26.10 12.43
N GLU A 135 -1.75 -26.51 12.82
CA GLU A 135 -2.80 -26.93 11.91
C GLU A 135 -3.78 -25.79 11.65
N PHE A 136 -4.23 -25.66 10.40
CA PHE A 136 -5.15 -24.62 9.96
C PHE A 136 -6.41 -25.22 9.35
N SER A 137 -7.56 -24.72 9.79
CA SER A 137 -8.87 -25.01 9.22
C SER A 137 -9.22 -24.06 8.09
N ALA A 138 -10.29 -24.37 7.34
CA ALA A 138 -10.83 -23.46 6.33
C ALA A 138 -11.27 -22.10 6.93
N MET A 139 -11.68 -22.07 8.21
CA MET A 139 -12.04 -20.83 8.90
C MET A 139 -10.80 -19.95 9.14
N ASP A 140 -9.67 -20.55 9.51
CA ASP A 140 -8.43 -19.81 9.72
C ASP A 140 -7.92 -19.21 8.40
N ALA A 141 -8.06 -19.96 7.29
CA ALA A 141 -7.79 -19.42 5.97
C ALA A 141 -8.69 -18.23 5.64
N ALA A 142 -9.99 -18.29 5.96
CA ALA A 142 -10.90 -17.16 5.77
C ALA A 142 -10.51 -15.94 6.62
N VAL A 143 -10.04 -16.15 7.85
CA VAL A 143 -9.49 -15.07 8.70
C VAL A 143 -8.26 -14.44 8.03
N ALA A 144 -7.32 -15.25 7.56
CA ALA A 144 -6.11 -14.74 6.90
C ALA A 144 -6.42 -13.98 5.59
N GLN A 145 -7.38 -14.47 4.81
CA GLN A 145 -7.88 -13.79 3.62
C GLN A 145 -8.57 -12.46 3.95
N HIS A 146 -9.35 -12.42 5.04
CA HIS A 146 -9.98 -11.20 5.50
C HIS A 146 -8.94 -10.15 5.94
N VAL A 147 -7.91 -10.57 6.68
CA VAL A 147 -6.79 -9.69 7.07
C VAL A 147 -6.07 -9.15 5.84
N ALA A 148 -5.78 -9.99 4.84
CA ALA A 148 -5.19 -9.56 3.57
C ALA A 148 -6.06 -8.50 2.88
N GLN A 149 -7.38 -8.72 2.80
CA GLN A 149 -8.32 -7.73 2.25
C GLN A 149 -8.30 -6.39 2.98
N VAL A 150 -8.25 -6.39 4.32
CA VAL A 150 -8.19 -5.16 5.12
C VAL A 150 -6.90 -4.39 4.82
N ILE A 151 -5.76 -5.08 4.76
CA ILE A 151 -4.45 -4.49 4.45
C ILE A 151 -4.45 -3.89 3.04
N SER A 152 -4.88 -4.66 2.04
CA SER A 152 -4.95 -4.21 0.64
C SER A 152 -5.89 -3.03 0.44
N ASN A 153 -7.04 -3.05 1.12
CA ASN A 153 -7.98 -1.95 1.08
C ASN A 153 -7.39 -0.67 1.70
N ARG A 154 -6.70 -0.78 2.83
CA ARG A 154 -5.99 0.35 3.45
C ARG A 154 -4.90 0.89 2.53
N ALA A 155 -4.07 0.02 1.97
CA ALA A 155 -3.00 0.42 1.05
C ALA A 155 -3.57 1.17 -0.16
N ALA A 156 -4.67 0.68 -0.74
CA ALA A 156 -5.38 1.33 -1.85
C ALA A 156 -5.94 2.71 -1.47
N GLN A 157 -6.46 2.89 -0.25
CA GLN A 157 -6.92 4.20 0.23
C GLN A 157 -5.77 5.19 0.35
N LEU A 158 -4.66 4.79 0.98
CA LEU A 158 -3.52 5.65 1.24
C LEU A 158 -2.86 6.14 -0.06
N ILE A 159 -2.62 5.24 -1.03
CA ILE A 159 -2.07 5.64 -2.34
C ILE A 159 -3.06 6.54 -3.11
N SER A 160 -4.37 6.30 -2.97
CA SER A 160 -5.39 7.12 -3.63
C SER A 160 -5.45 8.53 -3.05
N VAL A 161 -5.25 8.69 -1.74
CA VAL A 161 -5.14 10.02 -1.10
C VAL A 161 -3.97 10.81 -1.70
N CYS A 162 -2.81 10.18 -1.92
CA CYS A 162 -1.67 10.82 -2.57
C CYS A 162 -2.02 11.27 -3.99
N ILE A 163 -2.57 10.37 -4.82
CA ILE A 163 -2.92 10.67 -6.22
C ILE A 163 -4.00 11.76 -6.29
N SER A 164 -5.08 11.66 -5.51
CA SER A 164 -6.16 12.64 -5.46
C SER A 164 -5.69 14.00 -4.96
N THR A 165 -4.69 14.05 -4.09
CA THR A 165 -4.07 15.31 -3.67
C THR A 165 -3.31 15.97 -4.84
N LEU A 166 -2.56 15.20 -5.62
CA LEU A 166 -1.88 15.72 -6.82
C LEU A 166 -2.87 16.15 -7.92
N LEU A 167 -3.96 15.38 -8.13
CA LEU A 167 -5.02 15.73 -9.08
C LEU A 167 -5.63 17.10 -8.75
N ARG A 168 -6.09 17.27 -7.49
CA ARG A 168 -6.67 18.53 -7.00
C ARG A 168 -5.67 19.69 -7.05
N ARG A 169 -4.38 19.41 -6.82
CA ARG A 169 -3.32 20.43 -6.89
C ARG A 169 -3.08 20.96 -8.31
N MET A 170 -3.11 20.08 -9.30
CA MET A 170 -2.85 20.46 -10.70
C MET A 170 -3.99 21.29 -11.31
N VAL A 171 -5.24 21.04 -10.91
CA VAL A 171 -6.45 21.70 -11.45
C VAL A 171 -6.44 21.67 -12.98
N ARG A 172 -6.39 20.46 -13.56
CA ARG A 172 -6.41 20.23 -15.01
C ARG A 172 -7.70 19.50 -15.39
N PRO A 173 -8.29 19.80 -16.55
CA PRO A 173 -9.58 19.23 -16.95
C PRO A 173 -9.51 17.73 -17.23
N PHE A 174 -8.35 17.23 -17.69
CA PHE A 174 -8.12 15.81 -17.97
C PHE A 174 -6.72 15.44 -17.51
N VAL A 175 -6.60 14.33 -16.76
CA VAL A 175 -5.30 13.85 -16.28
C VAL A 175 -5.16 12.35 -16.44
N GLY A 176 -4.19 11.92 -17.25
CA GLY A 176 -3.72 10.53 -17.23
C GLY A 176 -2.89 10.24 -15.98
N VAL A 177 -3.24 9.16 -15.26
CA VAL A 177 -2.42 8.58 -14.20
C VAL A 177 -1.80 7.28 -14.72
N ALA A 178 -0.52 7.34 -15.09
CA ALA A 178 0.25 6.18 -15.51
C ALA A 178 0.82 5.50 -14.28
N VAL A 179 0.43 4.25 -14.03
CA VAL A 179 0.87 3.46 -12.87
C VAL A 179 1.67 2.26 -13.34
N ASP A 180 2.86 2.08 -12.77
CA ASP A 180 3.69 0.88 -12.93
C ASP A 180 4.03 0.27 -11.56
N GLY A 181 4.54 -0.95 -11.53
CA GLY A 181 4.99 -1.67 -10.36
C GLY A 181 4.30 -3.01 -10.16
N SER A 182 4.99 -3.93 -9.49
CA SER A 182 4.56 -5.31 -9.31
C SER A 182 3.25 -5.43 -8.53
N VAL A 183 3.05 -4.61 -7.49
CA VAL A 183 1.81 -4.63 -6.69
C VAL A 183 0.64 -4.20 -7.56
N PHE A 184 0.75 -3.09 -8.29
CA PHE A 184 -0.31 -2.64 -9.18
C PHE A 184 -0.66 -3.65 -10.27
N LYS A 185 0.35 -4.27 -10.88
CA LYS A 185 0.20 -5.21 -12.01
C LYS A 185 -0.34 -6.58 -11.61
N ARG A 186 0.00 -7.07 -10.41
CA ARG A 186 -0.26 -8.46 -10.00
C ARG A 186 -1.34 -8.60 -8.94
N HIS A 187 -1.59 -7.59 -8.13
CA HIS A 187 -2.60 -7.68 -7.08
C HIS A 187 -4.01 -7.61 -7.69
N PRO A 188 -4.91 -8.58 -7.42
CA PRO A 188 -6.16 -8.75 -8.17
C PRO A 188 -7.13 -7.57 -8.03
N ARG A 189 -7.08 -6.86 -6.89
CA ARG A 189 -8.07 -5.83 -6.55
C ARG A 189 -7.53 -4.40 -6.49
N ILE A 190 -6.21 -4.20 -6.46
CA ILE A 190 -5.63 -2.91 -6.05
C ILE A 190 -5.99 -1.82 -7.05
N ALA A 191 -5.93 -2.13 -8.35
CA ALA A 191 -6.27 -1.18 -9.41
C ALA A 191 -7.76 -0.78 -9.37
N GLY A 192 -8.66 -1.72 -9.07
CA GLY A 192 -10.08 -1.44 -8.93
C GLY A 192 -10.38 -0.57 -7.71
N LEU A 193 -9.76 -0.87 -6.57
CA LEU A 193 -9.88 -0.09 -5.34
C LEU A 193 -9.33 1.32 -5.52
N MET A 194 -8.18 1.47 -6.18
CA MET A 194 -7.60 2.78 -6.49
C MET A 194 -8.54 3.63 -7.33
N ARG A 195 -9.09 3.09 -8.43
CA ARG A 195 -10.08 3.83 -9.25
C ARG A 195 -11.28 4.29 -8.42
N LYS A 196 -11.82 3.40 -7.57
CA LYS A 196 -12.94 3.71 -6.67
C LYS A 196 -12.60 4.87 -5.72
N TYR A 197 -11.47 4.79 -5.02
CA TYR A 197 -11.10 5.79 -4.02
C TYR A 197 -10.67 7.11 -4.65
N ILE A 198 -9.98 7.09 -5.79
CA ILE A 198 -9.62 8.32 -6.52
C ILE A 198 -10.89 9.07 -6.94
N ALA A 199 -11.88 8.37 -7.50
CA ALA A 199 -13.16 8.96 -7.90
C ALA A 199 -13.92 9.56 -6.70
N LEU A 200 -13.83 8.93 -5.51
CA LEU A 200 -14.45 9.45 -4.29
C LEU A 200 -13.72 10.69 -3.75
N LEU A 201 -12.39 10.70 -3.80
CA LEU A 201 -11.53 11.72 -3.16
C LEU A 201 -11.25 12.93 -4.07
N ALA A 202 -11.42 12.79 -5.38
CA ALA A 202 -11.27 13.85 -6.37
C ALA A 202 -12.38 13.75 -7.44
N PRO A 203 -13.66 13.90 -7.06
CA PRO A 203 -14.80 13.70 -7.97
C PRO A 203 -14.82 14.69 -9.15
N ASP A 204 -14.24 15.88 -8.97
CA ASP A 204 -14.16 16.93 -9.98
C ASP A 204 -12.90 16.83 -10.86
N CYS A 205 -12.15 15.73 -10.76
CA CYS A 205 -10.92 15.47 -11.52
C CYS A 205 -11.07 14.16 -12.30
N PRO A 206 -11.74 14.17 -13.46
CA PRO A 206 -12.00 12.98 -14.27
C PRO A 206 -10.75 12.39 -14.93
#